data_AF-A0A7S1I2R2-F1
#
_entry.id   AF-A0A7S1I2R2-F1
#
_cell.length_a   1.000
_cell.length_b   1.000
_cell.length_c   1.000
_cell.angle_alpha   90.00
_cell.angle_beta   90.00
_cell.angle_gamma   90.00
#
_symmetry.space_group_name_H-M   'P 1'
#
loop_
_entity.id
_entity.type
_entity.pdbx_description
1 polymer ?
#
loop_
_entity_poly.entity_id
_entity_poly.type
_entity_poly.pdbx_seq_one_letter_code
_entity_poly.pdbx_strand_id
1 'polypeptide(L)'
;GYAVMCYGGVVQNLASVDSDLDLTIIEVNRRTKPAHEEQVQLLQQVGKVLEEQGFEGVELISSCLVPVVRVSSVDRFDVSAQFAAVRNSWHLRQYVHKNLNLIYPLVTCVRGWAKQTG
;
A
#
# COMPACT_ATOMS: atom_id res chain seq x y z
N GLY A 1 5.40 15.28 -12.87
CA GLY A 1 6.04 15.05 -11.55
C GLY A 1 5.28 13.95 -10.85
N TYR A 2 5.91 13.25 -9.90
CA TYR A 2 5.27 12.16 -9.15
C TYR A 2 5.11 12.54 -7.68
N ALA A 3 4.06 12.03 -7.05
CA ALA A 3 3.85 12.08 -5.61
C ALA A 3 3.81 10.66 -5.05
N VAL A 4 4.43 10.47 -3.89
CA VAL A 4 4.35 9.21 -3.13
C VAL A 4 3.36 9.41 -1.99
N MET A 5 2.43 8.48 -1.83
CA MET A 5 1.41 8.53 -0.78
C MET A 5 1.32 7.21 -0.05
N CYS A 6 1.17 7.25 1.27
CA CYS A 6 0.83 6.07 2.06
C CYS A 6 -0.68 5.75 1.93
N TYR A 7 -1.03 4.49 2.07
CA TYR A 7 -2.42 4.04 2.26
C TYR A 7 -2.47 2.89 3.29
N GLY A 8 -3.59 2.16 3.34
CA GLY A 8 -3.69 0.94 4.13
C GLY A 8 -3.83 1.19 5.63
N GLY A 9 -3.34 0.23 6.42
CA GLY A 9 -3.50 0.22 7.88
C GLY A 9 -2.94 1.46 8.56
N VAL A 10 -1.81 1.99 8.06
CA VAL A 10 -1.16 3.18 8.60
C VAL A 10 -2.06 4.41 8.49
N VAL A 11 -2.67 4.64 7.32
CA VAL A 11 -3.59 5.77 7.12
C VAL A 11 -4.89 5.59 7.90
N GLN A 12 -5.33 4.36 8.08
CA GLN A 12 -6.60 4.02 8.74
C GLN A 12 -6.52 4.06 10.28
N ASN A 13 -5.34 4.24 10.88
CA ASN A 13 -5.05 4.00 12.30
C ASN A 13 -5.38 2.57 12.75
N LEU A 14 -5.16 1.58 11.88
CA LEU A 14 -5.40 0.16 12.14
C LEU A 14 -4.13 -0.71 11.96
N ALA A 15 -2.98 -0.09 11.73
CA ALA A 15 -1.69 -0.78 11.65
C ALA A 15 -1.27 -1.35 13.02
N SER A 16 -0.69 -2.54 13.00
CA SER A 16 0.14 -3.09 14.09
C SER A 16 1.61 -2.83 13.81
N VAL A 17 2.49 -3.08 14.79
CA VAL A 17 3.95 -2.93 14.63
C VAL A 17 4.49 -3.79 13.47
N ASP A 18 3.92 -4.98 13.26
CA ASP A 18 4.33 -5.89 12.19
C ASP A 18 3.57 -5.67 10.87
N SER A 19 2.83 -4.56 10.72
CA SER A 19 2.13 -4.26 9.46
C SER A 19 3.11 -3.75 8.42
N ASP A 20 3.01 -4.27 7.20
CA ASP A 20 3.76 -3.76 6.06
C ASP A 20 3.29 -2.34 5.72
N LEU A 21 4.21 -1.52 5.22
CA LEU A 21 3.89 -0.17 4.77
C LEU A 21 3.36 -0.19 3.33
N ASP A 22 2.15 0.33 3.14
CA ASP A 22 1.51 0.44 1.83
C ASP A 22 1.78 1.80 1.20
N LEU A 23 2.47 1.83 0.05
CA LEU A 23 2.83 3.03 -0.70
C LEU A 23 2.24 3.01 -2.12
N THR A 24 1.88 4.19 -2.63
CA THR A 24 1.50 4.35 -4.04
C THR A 24 2.22 5.53 -4.65
N ILE A 25 2.66 5.37 -5.90
CA ILE A 25 3.20 6.44 -6.72
C ILE A 25 2.13 6.95 -7.68
N ILE A 26 1.92 8.27 -7.71
CA ILE A 26 0.87 8.90 -8.50
C ILE A 26 1.51 9.99 -9.36
N GLU A 27 1.19 9.97 -10.66
CA GLU A 27 1.57 11.03 -11.57
C GLU A 27 0.71 12.28 -11.33
N VAL A 28 1.35 13.36 -10.94
CA VAL A 28 0.69 14.64 -10.66
C VAL A 28 0.10 15.19 -11.95
N ASN A 29 -1.17 15.56 -11.91
CA ASN A 29 -2.02 16.03 -13.03
C ASN A 29 -2.58 14.96 -13.96
N ARG A 30 -2.33 13.67 -13.70
CA ARG A 30 -2.96 12.61 -14.47
C ARG A 30 -4.45 12.51 -14.13
N ARG A 31 -5.31 12.63 -15.15
CA ARG A 31 -6.78 12.60 -14.98
C ARG A 31 -7.37 11.21 -15.11
N THR A 32 -6.65 10.29 -15.74
CA THR A 32 -7.13 8.94 -16.06
C THR A 32 -6.27 7.88 -15.34
N LYS A 33 -6.88 6.74 -15.04
CA LYS A 33 -6.17 5.59 -14.50
C LYS A 33 -5.13 5.11 -15.53
N PRO A 34 -3.86 4.89 -15.15
CA PRO A 34 -2.87 4.31 -16.06
C PRO A 34 -3.27 2.92 -16.54
N ALA A 35 -2.93 2.60 -17.78
CA ALA A 35 -3.09 1.24 -18.29
C ALA A 35 -2.24 0.27 -17.46
N HIS A 36 -2.60 -1.02 -17.45
CA HIS A 36 -1.86 -2.01 -16.68
C HIS A 36 -0.38 -2.06 -17.09
N GLU A 37 -0.10 -2.06 -18.40
CA GLU A 37 1.26 -2.06 -18.95
C GLU A 37 2.07 -0.83 -18.51
N GLU A 38 1.46 0.36 -18.51
CA GLU A 38 2.11 1.59 -18.04
C GLU A 38 2.43 1.53 -16.54
N GLN A 39 1.53 0.95 -15.73
CA GLN A 39 1.79 0.72 -14.30
C GLN A 39 2.99 -0.21 -14.12
N VAL A 40 3.05 -1.32 -14.87
CA VAL A 40 4.17 -2.26 -14.80
C VAL A 40 5.49 -1.60 -15.20
N GLN A 41 5.51 -0.81 -16.28
CA GLN A 41 6.71 -0.09 -16.73
C GLN A 41 7.20 0.92 -15.69
N LEU A 42 6.28 1.69 -15.10
CA LEU A 42 6.61 2.64 -14.03
C LEU A 42 7.17 1.91 -12.81
N LEU A 43 6.52 0.83 -12.38
CA LEU A 43 6.94 0.05 -11.23
C LEU A 43 8.27 -0.67 -11.47
N GLN A 44 8.56 -1.09 -12.70
CA GLN A 44 9.87 -1.62 -13.06
C GLN A 44 10.98 -0.57 -12.88
N GLN A 45 10.72 0.70 -13.23
CA GLN A 45 11.66 1.79 -12.98
C GLN A 45 11.83 2.06 -11.49
N VAL A 46 10.73 2.06 -10.73
CA VAL A 46 10.77 2.21 -9.27
C VAL A 46 11.60 1.11 -8.62
N GLY A 47 11.42 -0.14 -9.02
CA GLY A 47 12.19 -1.28 -8.53
C GLY A 47 13.69 -1.08 -8.73
N LYS A 48 14.12 -0.70 -9.94
CA LYS A 48 15.53 -0.41 -10.23
C LYS A 48 16.10 0.70 -9.36
N VAL A 49 15.35 1.80 -9.17
CA VAL A 49 15.79 2.90 -8.32
C VAL A 49 15.95 2.43 -6.87
N LEU A 50 15.04 1.60 -6.36
CA LEU A 50 15.15 1.04 -5.00
C LEU A 50 16.41 0.15 -4.87
N GLU A 51 16.68 -0.70 -5.85
CA GLU A 51 17.90 -1.52 -5.87
C GLU A 51 19.16 -0.63 -5.88
N GLU A 52 19.19 0.43 -6.68
CA GLU A 52 20.29 1.40 -6.74
C GLU A 52 20.49 2.17 -5.43
N GLN A 53 19.43 2.37 -4.64
CA GLN A 53 19.50 2.96 -3.30
C GLN A 53 19.91 1.95 -2.22
N GLY A 54 20.16 0.69 -2.57
CA GLY A 54 20.64 -0.34 -1.65
C GLY A 54 19.52 -1.07 -0.89
N PHE A 55 18.26 -0.97 -1.32
CA PHE A 55 17.20 -1.81 -0.76
C PHE A 55 17.39 -3.26 -1.20
N GLU A 56 17.31 -4.18 -0.24
CA GLU A 56 17.40 -5.63 -0.49
C GLU A 56 16.01 -6.25 -0.66
N GLY A 57 15.93 -7.37 -1.38
CA GLY A 57 14.69 -8.13 -1.56
C GLY A 57 13.61 -7.37 -2.33
N VAL A 58 14.01 -6.58 -3.32
CA VAL A 58 13.12 -5.85 -4.24
C VAL A 58 12.57 -6.84 -5.27
N GLU A 59 11.25 -6.97 -5.36
CA GLU A 59 10.56 -7.88 -6.27
C GLU A 59 9.42 -7.14 -7.01
N LEU A 60 9.41 -7.22 -8.34
CA LEU A 60 8.26 -6.75 -9.14
C LEU A 60 7.26 -7.90 -9.33
N ILE A 61 6.07 -7.75 -8.73
CA ILE A 61 4.95 -8.68 -8.89
C ILE A 61 3.97 -8.07 -9.90
N SER A 62 4.04 -8.55 -11.15
CA SER A 62 3.26 -8.00 -12.27
C SER A 62 2.10 -8.88 -12.75
N SER A 63 2.05 -10.15 -12.34
CA SER A 63 1.05 -11.13 -12.80
C SER A 63 -0.33 -11.00 -12.13
N CYS A 64 -0.53 -10.00 -11.28
CA CYS A 64 -1.76 -9.77 -10.52
C CYS A 64 -2.58 -8.57 -11.07
N LEU A 65 -3.82 -8.41 -10.62
CA LEU A 65 -4.71 -7.35 -11.07
C LEU A 65 -4.13 -5.93 -10.84
N VAL A 66 -3.38 -5.76 -9.75
CA VAL A 66 -2.72 -4.52 -9.37
C VAL A 66 -1.24 -4.82 -9.21
N PRO A 67 -0.39 -4.45 -10.18
CA PRO A 67 1.04 -4.71 -10.08
C PRO A 67 1.64 -3.94 -8.91
N VAL A 68 2.65 -4.53 -8.27
CA VAL A 68 3.34 -3.94 -7.12
C VAL A 68 4.84 -4.23 -7.17
N VAL A 69 5.65 -3.32 -6.61
CA VAL A 69 7.02 -3.62 -6.19
C VAL A 69 7.01 -3.88 -4.70
N ARG A 70 7.48 -5.05 -4.29
CA ARG A 70 7.62 -5.44 -2.89
C ARG A 70 9.07 -5.29 -2.46
N VAL A 71 9.29 -4.76 -1.27
CA VAL A 71 10.59 -4.78 -0.57
C VAL A 71 10.42 -5.63 0.68
N SER A 72 11.14 -6.76 0.73
CA SER A 72 10.99 -7.77 1.79
C SER A 72 12.09 -7.71 2.87
N SER A 73 12.90 -6.64 2.90
CA SER A 73 13.98 -6.46 3.87
C SER A 73 13.45 -5.98 5.24
N VAL A 74 14.31 -5.37 6.06
CA VAL A 74 13.93 -4.81 7.38
C VAL A 74 12.78 -3.81 7.24
N ASP A 75 12.80 -3.00 6.19
CA ASP A 75 11.75 -2.04 5.86
C ASP A 75 10.74 -2.68 4.90
N ARG A 76 9.82 -3.49 5.43
CA ARG A 76 8.80 -4.16 4.60
C ARG A 76 7.77 -3.18 4.06
N PHE A 77 7.73 -3.01 2.74
CA PHE A 77 6.73 -2.17 2.08
C PHE A 77 6.40 -2.63 0.68
N ASP A 78 5.17 -2.32 0.25
CA ASP A 78 4.70 -2.53 -1.11
C ASP A 78 4.44 -1.17 -1.80
N VAL A 79 4.93 -1.01 -3.02
CA VAL A 79 4.70 0.17 -3.87
C VAL A 79 3.80 -0.20 -5.04
N SER A 80 2.63 0.44 -5.13
CA SER A 80 1.71 0.32 -6.26
C SER A 80 1.64 1.63 -7.07
N ALA A 81 0.91 1.61 -8.18
CA ALA A 81 0.65 2.79 -9.02
C ALA A 81 -0.86 3.09 -9.13
N GLN A 82 -1.59 3.01 -8.01
CA GLN A 82 -3.05 3.20 -7.97
C GLN A 82 -3.53 4.19 -6.91
N PHE A 83 -4.28 5.20 -7.34
CA PHE A 83 -4.90 6.21 -6.47
C PHE A 83 -6.10 5.70 -5.66
N ALA A 84 -6.79 4.67 -6.16
CA ALA A 84 -8.02 4.17 -5.54
C ALA A 84 -7.81 3.69 -4.09
N ALA A 85 -6.64 3.10 -3.79
CA ALA A 85 -6.30 2.60 -2.47
C ALA A 85 -6.17 3.72 -1.42
N VAL A 86 -5.64 4.89 -1.83
CA VAL A 86 -5.55 6.10 -0.98
C VAL A 86 -6.95 6.58 -0.60
N ARG A 87 -7.84 6.73 -1.60
CA ARG A 87 -9.21 7.19 -1.36
C ARG A 87 -9.96 6.23 -0.43
N ASN A 88 -9.84 4.92 -0.66
CA ASN A 88 -10.46 3.92 0.19
C ASN A 88 -9.96 4.00 1.64
N SER A 89 -8.65 4.10 1.82
CA SER A 89 -8.03 4.21 3.15
C SER A 89 -8.44 5.48 3.88
N TRP A 90 -8.58 6.59 3.15
CA TRP A 90 -9.11 7.83 3.72
C TRP A 90 -10.56 7.68 4.19
N HIS A 91 -11.43 7.05 3.39
CA HIS A 91 -12.82 6.78 3.82
C HIS A 91 -12.88 5.88 5.05
N LEU A 92 -12.11 4.79 5.06
CA LEU A 92 -12.02 3.88 6.21
C LEU A 92 -11.53 4.59 7.47
N ARG A 93 -10.54 5.48 7.35
CA ARG A 93 -10.09 6.33 8.46
C ARG A 93 -11.23 7.14 9.07
N GLN A 94 -12.14 7.69 8.26
CA GLN A 94 -13.28 8.45 8.76
C GLN A 94 -14.25 7.57 9.56
N TYR A 95 -14.49 6.33 9.13
CA TYR A 95 -15.30 5.39 9.91
C TYR A 95 -14.65 5.09 11.26
N VAL A 96 -13.35 4.76 11.26
CA VAL A 96 -12.59 4.49 12.49
C VAL A 96 -12.61 5.69 13.43
N HIS A 97 -12.40 6.91 12.93
CA HIS A 97 -12.37 8.11 13.78
C HIS A 97 -13.71 8.43 14.44
N LYS A 98 -14.85 8.09 13.82
CA LYS A 98 -16.17 8.37 14.40
C LYS A 98 -16.43 7.59 15.70
N ASN A 99 -15.83 6.43 15.87
CA ASN A 99 -15.96 5.64 17.09
C ASN A 99 -14.71 4.78 17.34
N LEU A 100 -13.58 5.45 17.56
CA LEU A 100 -12.27 4.80 17.67
C LEU A 100 -12.26 3.74 18.77
N ASN A 101 -12.87 4.03 19.91
CA ASN A 101 -12.87 3.14 21.09
C ASN A 101 -13.61 1.82 20.85
N LEU A 102 -14.57 1.78 19.93
CA LEU A 102 -15.30 0.56 19.58
C LEU A 102 -14.74 -0.10 18.32
N ILE A 103 -14.50 0.68 17.27
CA ILE A 103 -14.13 0.16 15.95
C ILE A 103 -12.72 -0.42 15.95
N TYR A 104 -11.76 0.25 16.60
CA TYR A 104 -10.38 -0.22 16.61
C TYR A 104 -10.23 -1.60 17.28
N PRO A 105 -10.74 -1.84 18.50
CA PRO A 105 -10.66 -3.16 19.11
C PRO A 105 -11.41 -4.21 18.30
N LEU A 106 -12.60 -3.90 17.79
CA LEU A 106 -13.40 -4.82 17.00
C LEU A 106 -12.66 -5.30 15.74
N VAL A 107 -12.14 -4.35 14.95
CA VAL A 107 -11.38 -4.67 13.73
C VAL A 107 -10.11 -5.45 14.07
N THR A 108 -9.41 -5.07 15.13
CA THR A 108 -8.20 -5.76 15.59
C THR A 108 -8.50 -7.21 15.98
N CYS A 109 -9.55 -7.46 16.77
CA CYS A 109 -9.97 -8.80 17.17
C CYS A 109 -10.37 -9.66 15.97
N VAL A 110 -11.22 -9.13 15.08
CA VAL A 110 -11.69 -9.87 13.90
C VAL A 110 -10.54 -10.19 12.95
N ARG A 111 -9.64 -9.23 12.70
CA ARG A 111 -8.45 -9.46 11.85
C ARG A 111 -7.49 -10.47 12.47
N GLY A 112 -7.29 -10.40 13.79
CA GLY A 112 -6.44 -11.35 14.51
C GLY A 112 -6.98 -12.77 14.44
N TRP A 113 -8.27 -12.95 14.71
CA TRP A 113 -8.96 -14.23 14.58
C TRP A 113 -8.86 -14.78 13.15
N ALA A 114 -9.18 -13.98 12.13
CA ALA A 114 -9.13 -14.42 10.73
C ALA A 114 -7.70 -14.86 10.30
N LYS A 115 -6.65 -14.17 10.76
CA LYS A 115 -5.26 -14.59 10.47
C LYS A 115 -4.89 -15.92 11.12
N GLN A 116 -5.48 -16.25 12.28
CA GLN A 116 -5.22 -17.50 12.99
C GLN A 116 -5.98 -18.68 12.39
N THR A 117 -7.15 -18.45 11.80
CA THR A 117 -7.99 -19.50 11.22
C THR A 117 -7.66 -19.84 9.78
N GLY A 118 -6.97 -18.95 9.06
CA GLY A 118 -6.93 -18.98 7.60
C GLY A 118 -8.28 -18.60 6.99
#